data_AF-N1PWM1-F1
#
_entry.id   AF-N1PWM1-F1
#
_cell.length_a   1.000
_cell.length_b   1.000
_cell.length_c   1.000
_cell.angle_alpha   90.00
_cell.angle_beta   90.00
_cell.angle_gamma   90.00
#
_symmetry.space_group_name_H-M   'P 1'
#
loop_
_entity.id
_entity.type
_entity.pdbx_description
1 polymer ?
#
loop_
_entity_poly.entity_id
_entity_poly.type
_entity_poly.pdbx_seq_one_letter_code
_entity_poly.pdbx_strand_id
1 'polypeptide(L)'
;MQNYLASGGTKAWKAGSSDPKPLNVDVNVSFPDAEIFGVKLVNGRPTRALLHIANNEEAEVTLLLALGALLTPLGTPGAPEIPQVVRNMTGAKFGTVIAPKSKETLTYSFSNVMQPQDLTLELQTVIARGQNMYTLTVFSESVSIVEAPTSIFDPQIIFLYLFLAGIFGGTCYFIYNVWITQLFPQKRRGGKGGERAKRSSGGSKPVDPSEQVAVVGADGPAVTTGSKTYDESWIPASHLQRPQAKRVGSGRPKSRAT
;
A
#
# COMPACT_ATOMS: atom_id res chain seq x y z
N MET A 1 -70.88 42.21 -40.64
CA MET A 1 -70.08 43.10 -39.77
C MET A 1 -69.08 42.19 -39.05
N GLN A 2 -67.77 42.23 -39.17
CA GLN A 2 -66.82 43.26 -39.60
C GLN A 2 -65.57 42.53 -40.13
N ASN A 3 -64.95 43.07 -41.18
CA ASN A 3 -63.56 42.78 -41.58
C ASN A 3 -62.56 43.32 -40.54
N TYR A 4 -61.27 42.94 -40.66
CA TYR A 4 -59.99 43.52 -40.17
C TYR A 4 -59.14 42.40 -39.53
N LEU A 5 -57.89 42.08 -39.86
CA LEU A 5 -56.85 42.60 -40.75
C LEU A 5 -55.83 41.46 -40.96
N ALA A 6 -55.40 41.27 -42.20
CA ALA A 6 -54.14 40.61 -42.52
C ALA A 6 -53.01 41.64 -42.40
N SER A 7 -51.88 41.27 -41.79
CA SER A 7 -50.53 41.78 -42.07
C SER A 7 -49.61 41.43 -40.90
N GLY A 8 -48.85 40.35 -41.05
CA GLY A 8 -47.80 39.94 -40.13
C GLY A 8 -46.72 39.24 -40.92
N GLY A 9 -46.10 39.96 -41.86
CA GLY A 9 -44.98 39.45 -42.64
C GLY A 9 -43.88 38.93 -41.72
N THR A 10 -43.56 37.64 -41.86
CA THR A 10 -42.39 37.04 -41.25
C THR A 10 -41.15 37.63 -41.89
N LYS A 11 -40.63 38.72 -41.32
CA LYS A 11 -39.28 39.17 -41.63
C LYS A 11 -38.31 38.11 -41.10
N ALA A 12 -37.95 37.18 -41.97
CA ALA A 12 -36.81 36.31 -41.75
C ALA A 12 -35.57 37.21 -41.68
N TRP A 13 -35.07 37.42 -40.47
CA TRP A 13 -33.75 38.00 -40.27
C TRP A 13 -32.75 37.02 -40.89
N LYS A 14 -32.18 37.38 -42.05
CA LYS A 14 -30.93 36.77 -42.50
C LYS A 14 -29.87 37.20 -41.48
N ALA A 15 -29.64 36.36 -40.47
CA ALA A 15 -28.35 36.36 -39.82
C ALA A 15 -27.33 36.13 -40.93
N GLY A 16 -26.43 37.10 -41.16
CA GLY A 16 -25.24 36.84 -41.94
C GLY A 16 -24.49 35.74 -41.21
N SER A 17 -24.60 34.51 -41.70
CA SER A 17 -23.76 33.40 -41.27
C SER A 17 -22.36 33.69 -41.77
N SER A 18 -21.63 34.54 -41.05
CA SER A 18 -20.18 34.54 -41.11
C SER A 18 -19.74 33.23 -40.47
N ASP A 19 -19.83 32.13 -41.22
CA ASP A 19 -19.19 30.90 -40.80
C ASP A 19 -17.73 31.25 -40.54
N PRO A 20 -17.23 31.08 -39.30
CA PRO A 20 -15.87 31.45 -38.99
C PRO A 20 -14.96 30.65 -39.91
N LYS A 21 -14.15 31.36 -40.71
CA LYS A 21 -13.17 30.75 -41.62
C LYS A 21 -12.50 29.57 -40.91
N PRO A 22 -12.36 28.40 -41.54
CA PRO A 22 -11.69 27.26 -40.92
C PRO A 22 -10.30 27.66 -40.42
N LEU A 23 -9.87 27.09 -39.30
CA LEU A 23 -8.56 27.34 -38.73
C LEU A 23 -7.50 26.55 -39.52
N ASN A 24 -6.51 27.24 -40.08
CA ASN A 24 -5.41 26.62 -40.81
C ASN A 24 -4.16 26.50 -39.90
N VAL A 25 -4.24 25.60 -38.92
CA VAL A 25 -3.15 25.31 -37.98
C VAL A 25 -3.02 23.80 -37.86
N ASP A 26 -1.82 23.28 -38.08
CA ASP A 26 -1.53 21.87 -37.88
C ASP A 26 -0.95 21.66 -36.48
N VAL A 27 -1.46 20.66 -35.77
CA VAL A 27 -0.93 20.27 -34.45
C VAL A 27 -0.63 18.79 -34.46
N ASN A 28 0.64 18.44 -34.26
CA ASN A 28 1.09 17.06 -34.08
C ASN A 28 1.56 16.85 -32.65
N VAL A 29 1.34 15.66 -32.11
CA VAL A 29 1.79 15.32 -30.75
C VAL A 29 2.86 14.24 -30.81
N SER A 30 3.93 14.42 -30.04
CA SER A 30 4.93 13.37 -29.82
C SER A 30 5.16 13.14 -28.33
N PHE A 31 5.57 11.91 -27.99
CA PHE A 31 5.85 11.49 -26.63
C PHE A 31 7.31 11.05 -26.55
N PRO A 32 8.23 11.88 -26.02
CA PRO A 32 9.65 11.54 -25.95
C PRO A 32 9.92 10.32 -25.06
N ASP A 33 9.01 10.05 -24.14
CA ASP A 33 9.11 8.95 -23.17
C ASP A 33 8.32 7.69 -23.64
N ALA A 34 7.80 7.68 -24.87
CA ALA A 34 7.08 6.52 -25.41
C ALA A 34 8.02 5.36 -25.78
N GLU A 35 7.52 4.14 -25.61
CA GLU A 35 8.23 2.91 -25.98
C GLU A 35 7.82 2.44 -27.39
N ILE A 36 8.53 1.43 -27.92
CA ILE A 36 8.24 0.80 -29.22
C ILE A 36 6.78 0.28 -29.30
N PHE A 37 6.19 -0.06 -28.16
CA PHE A 37 4.83 -0.58 -28.04
C PHE A 37 3.76 0.50 -27.79
N GLY A 38 4.12 1.78 -27.92
CA GLY A 38 3.22 2.91 -27.73
C GLY A 38 3.43 3.67 -26.42
N VAL A 39 2.48 4.54 -26.10
CA VAL A 39 2.54 5.41 -24.92
C VAL A 39 2.14 4.62 -23.67
N LYS A 40 3.06 4.53 -22.70
CA LYS A 40 2.81 3.98 -21.37
C LYS A 40 2.69 5.09 -20.36
N LEU A 41 1.54 5.17 -19.70
CA LEU A 41 1.31 6.10 -18.60
C LEU A 41 1.73 5.43 -17.29
N VAL A 42 2.90 5.79 -16.78
CA VAL A 42 3.39 5.25 -15.52
C VAL A 42 2.77 6.01 -14.35
N ASN A 43 2.08 5.31 -13.46
CA ASN A 43 1.45 5.90 -12.29
C ASN A 43 2.45 6.68 -11.44
N GLY A 44 2.01 7.86 -10.99
CA GLY A 44 2.83 8.76 -10.17
C GLY A 44 4.00 9.41 -10.90
N ARG A 45 4.20 9.15 -12.20
CA ARG A 45 5.23 9.82 -13.01
C ARG A 45 4.58 10.76 -14.04
N PRO A 46 5.06 12.00 -14.19
CA PRO A 46 4.58 12.88 -15.23
C PRO A 46 4.91 12.32 -16.61
N THR A 47 3.90 12.20 -17.46
CA THR A 47 4.05 11.98 -18.90
C THR A 47 4.17 13.33 -19.58
N ARG A 48 5.04 13.44 -20.60
CA ARG A 48 5.22 14.66 -21.39
C ARG A 48 4.71 14.43 -22.81
N ALA A 49 3.78 15.26 -23.24
CA ALA A 49 3.34 15.37 -24.61
C ALA A 49 3.92 16.65 -25.21
N LEU A 50 4.68 16.53 -26.30
CA LEU A 50 5.19 17.66 -27.06
C LEU A 50 4.18 18.00 -28.15
N LEU A 51 3.55 19.17 -28.03
CA LEU A 51 2.64 19.73 -29.01
C LEU A 51 3.47 20.50 -30.03
N HIS A 52 3.57 20.00 -31.26
CA HIS A 52 4.21 20.67 -32.38
C HIS A 52 3.15 21.40 -33.19
N ILE A 53 3.11 22.73 -33.04
CA ILE A 53 2.13 23.59 -33.70
C ILE A 53 2.79 24.25 -34.90
N ALA A 54 2.12 24.20 -36.06
CA ALA A 54 2.48 24.96 -37.24
C ALA A 54 1.34 25.92 -37.60
N ASN A 55 1.57 27.22 -37.43
CA ASN A 55 0.62 28.24 -37.82
C ASN A 55 0.75 28.53 -39.33
N ASN A 56 -0.20 28.03 -40.12
CA ASN A 56 -0.24 28.27 -41.56
C ASN A 56 -1.13 29.45 -41.96
N GLU A 57 -1.64 30.23 -40.99
CA GLU A 57 -2.38 31.46 -41.24
C GLU A 57 -1.46 32.63 -41.61
N GLU A 58 -2.06 33.70 -42.13
CA GLU A 58 -1.39 34.99 -42.32
C GLU A 58 -1.45 35.87 -41.06
N ALA A 59 -2.28 35.48 -40.08
CA ALA A 59 -2.43 36.14 -38.80
C ALA A 59 -1.81 35.30 -37.67
N GLU A 60 -1.49 35.95 -36.56
CA GLU A 60 -1.05 35.26 -35.35
C GLU A 60 -2.20 34.45 -34.73
N VAL A 61 -1.83 33.37 -34.05
CA VAL A 61 -2.75 32.54 -33.27
C VAL A 61 -2.22 32.37 -31.86
N THR A 62 -3.09 32.18 -30.88
CA THR A 62 -2.67 31.98 -29.49
C THR A 62 -3.06 30.59 -29.01
N LEU A 63 -2.08 29.81 -28.53
CA LEU A 63 -2.37 28.57 -27.81
C LEU A 63 -2.81 28.92 -26.38
N LEU A 64 -4.07 28.67 -26.05
CA LEU A 64 -4.61 29.02 -24.73
C LEU A 64 -4.40 27.89 -23.72
N LEU A 65 -4.73 26.67 -24.13
CA LEU A 65 -4.92 25.54 -23.21
C LEU A 65 -4.59 24.22 -23.90
N ALA A 66 -3.98 23.29 -23.18
CA ALA A 66 -4.02 21.86 -23.48
C ALA A 66 -4.79 21.11 -22.38
N LEU A 67 -5.62 20.18 -22.81
CA LEU A 67 -6.43 19.29 -21.99
C LEU A 67 -6.12 17.84 -22.35
N GLY A 68 -6.29 16.95 -21.38
CA GLY A 68 -6.25 15.51 -21.62
C GLY A 68 -7.40 14.83 -20.92
N ALA A 69 -7.88 13.73 -21.51
CA ALA A 69 -8.86 12.84 -20.92
C ALA A 69 -8.49 11.39 -21.21
N LEU A 70 -8.83 10.51 -20.27
CA LEU A 70 -8.79 9.07 -20.46
C LEU A 70 -10.23 8.58 -20.65
N LEU A 71 -10.48 7.88 -21.75
CA LEU A 71 -11.78 7.35 -22.12
C LEU A 71 -11.75 5.83 -22.16
N THR A 72 -12.93 5.22 -21.99
CA THR A 72 -13.10 3.79 -22.22
C THR A 72 -12.77 3.46 -23.68
N PRO A 73 -12.02 2.37 -23.95
CA PRO A 73 -11.68 1.97 -25.30
C PRO A 73 -12.92 1.61 -26.12
N LEU A 74 -12.89 1.92 -27.42
CA LEU A 74 -13.97 1.59 -28.35
C LEU A 74 -13.76 0.18 -28.92
N GLY A 75 -14.84 -0.62 -29.01
CA GLY A 75 -14.81 -1.92 -29.68
C GLY A 75 -14.14 -3.06 -28.89
N THR A 76 -13.83 -2.85 -27.61
CA THR A 76 -13.31 -3.89 -26.71
C THR A 76 -14.43 -4.61 -25.94
N PRO A 77 -14.35 -5.95 -25.76
CA PRO A 77 -15.36 -6.69 -25.00
C PRO A 77 -15.53 -6.15 -23.57
N GLY A 78 -16.78 -5.86 -23.19
CA GLY A 78 -17.11 -5.30 -21.87
C GLY A 78 -16.99 -3.77 -21.76
N ALA A 79 -16.52 -3.08 -22.79
CA ALA A 79 -16.55 -1.62 -22.83
C ALA A 79 -17.91 -1.09 -23.33
N PRO A 80 -18.31 0.13 -22.92
CA PRO A 80 -19.51 0.78 -23.44
C PRO A 80 -19.45 1.01 -24.96
N GLU A 81 -20.61 1.01 -25.62
CA GLU A 81 -20.71 1.31 -27.06
C GLU A 81 -20.24 2.74 -27.40
N ILE A 82 -20.44 3.68 -26.48
CA ILE A 82 -20.02 5.08 -26.60
C ILE A 82 -18.86 5.31 -25.63
N PRO A 83 -17.70 5.83 -26.07
CA PRO A 83 -16.58 6.13 -25.19
C PRO A 83 -16.99 7.03 -24.03
N GLN A 84 -16.75 6.58 -22.80
CA GLN A 84 -17.04 7.33 -21.58
C GLN A 84 -15.75 7.87 -20.99
N VAL A 85 -15.78 9.10 -20.49
CA VAL A 85 -14.64 9.68 -19.79
C VAL A 85 -14.46 8.98 -18.45
N VAL A 86 -13.34 8.27 -18.30
CA VAL A 86 -12.92 7.64 -17.05
C VAL A 86 -12.27 8.67 -16.14
N ARG A 87 -11.43 9.56 -16.71
CA ARG A 87 -10.73 10.59 -15.93
C ARG A 87 -10.26 11.76 -16.79
N ASN A 88 -10.52 12.97 -16.33
CA ASN A 88 -9.90 14.19 -16.89
C ASN A 88 -8.51 14.42 -16.28
N MET A 89 -7.55 14.80 -17.12
CA MET A 89 -6.20 15.20 -16.72
C MET A 89 -6.16 16.68 -16.35
N THR A 90 -5.17 17.06 -15.55
CA THR A 90 -4.92 18.46 -15.21
C THR A 90 -4.50 19.24 -16.45
N GLY A 91 -5.31 20.19 -16.90
CA GLY A 91 -5.00 21.03 -18.06
C GLY A 91 -3.83 21.99 -17.83
N ALA A 92 -3.12 22.31 -18.91
CA ALA A 92 -2.04 23.30 -18.92
C ALA A 92 -2.45 24.56 -19.67
N LYS A 93 -2.30 25.73 -19.05
CA LYS A 93 -2.51 27.03 -19.68
C LYS A 93 -1.18 27.52 -20.26
N PHE A 94 -1.20 28.01 -21.49
CA PHE A 94 -0.01 28.57 -22.15
C PHE A 94 -0.13 30.09 -22.29
N GLY A 95 -1.08 30.56 -23.11
CA GLY A 95 -1.17 31.98 -23.47
C GLY A 95 -0.07 32.39 -24.46
N THR A 96 0.47 31.44 -25.21
CA THR A 96 1.60 31.65 -26.12
C THR A 96 1.11 32.09 -27.49
N VAL A 97 1.67 33.19 -28.01
CA VAL A 97 1.37 33.73 -29.33
C VAL A 97 2.31 33.14 -30.36
N ILE A 98 1.75 32.49 -31.37
CA ILE A 98 2.46 31.84 -32.47
C ILE A 98 2.32 32.74 -33.70
N ALA A 99 3.46 33.28 -34.16
CA ALA A 99 3.51 34.19 -35.29
C ALA A 99 2.99 33.53 -36.60
N PRO A 100 2.54 34.33 -37.59
CA PRO A 100 2.15 33.82 -38.89
C PRO A 100 3.25 32.98 -39.55
N LYS A 101 2.88 31.90 -40.24
CA LYS A 101 3.81 31.04 -41.00
C LYS A 101 4.98 30.49 -40.17
N SER A 102 4.80 30.36 -38.86
CA SER A 102 5.83 29.90 -37.93
C SER A 102 5.45 28.60 -37.23
N LYS A 103 6.44 27.96 -36.60
CA LYS A 103 6.25 26.72 -35.85
C LYS A 103 6.73 26.91 -34.41
N GLU A 104 6.01 26.33 -33.49
CA GLU A 104 6.35 26.35 -32.07
C GLU A 104 6.11 24.98 -31.44
N THR A 105 6.88 24.63 -30.42
CA THR A 105 6.70 23.38 -29.68
C THR A 105 6.50 23.68 -28.20
N LEU A 106 5.38 23.21 -27.67
CA LEU A 106 5.00 23.42 -26.28
C LEU A 106 4.82 22.08 -25.58
N THR A 107 5.28 22.00 -24.33
CA THR A 107 5.22 20.75 -23.54
C THR A 107 3.98 20.78 -22.66
N TYR A 108 3.10 19.80 -22.84
CA TYR A 108 2.00 19.50 -21.92
C TYR A 108 2.40 18.31 -21.04
N SER A 109 2.48 18.52 -19.73
CA SER A 109 2.80 17.45 -18.78
C SER A 109 1.63 17.17 -17.86
N PHE A 110 1.31 15.88 -17.71
CA PHE A 110 0.22 15.40 -16.87
C PHE A 110 0.61 14.09 -16.20
N SER A 111 0.00 13.79 -15.05
CA SER A 111 0.23 12.55 -14.30
C SER A 111 -1.09 11.93 -13.89
N ASN A 112 -1.08 10.61 -13.76
CA ASN A 112 -2.22 9.81 -13.37
C ASN A 112 -1.82 8.87 -12.21
N VAL A 113 -2.81 8.48 -11.40
CA VAL A 113 -2.74 7.34 -10.49
C VAL A 113 -4.07 6.61 -10.55
N MET A 114 -4.11 5.42 -11.15
CA MET A 114 -5.28 4.55 -11.20
C MET A 114 -4.90 3.08 -11.40
N GLN A 115 -5.84 2.14 -11.24
CA GLN A 115 -5.55 0.72 -11.46
C GLN A 115 -4.99 0.48 -12.88
N PRO A 116 -4.01 -0.43 -13.05
CA PRO A 116 -3.49 -0.79 -14.36
C PRO A 116 -4.58 -1.29 -15.30
N GLN A 117 -4.68 -0.66 -16.47
CA GLN A 117 -5.67 -0.98 -17.51
C GLN A 117 -5.30 -0.24 -18.80
N ASP A 118 -5.88 -0.69 -19.92
CA ASP A 118 -5.76 0.00 -21.21
C ASP A 118 -6.95 0.94 -21.41
N LEU A 119 -6.66 2.18 -21.80
CA LEU A 119 -7.66 3.23 -22.06
C LEU A 119 -7.31 3.98 -23.34
N THR A 120 -8.22 4.81 -23.84
CA THR A 120 -7.92 5.77 -24.90
C THR A 120 -7.51 7.10 -24.29
N LEU A 121 -6.31 7.59 -24.62
CA LEU A 121 -5.87 8.93 -24.28
C LEU A 121 -6.31 9.89 -25.38
N GLU A 122 -7.16 10.84 -25.02
CA GLU A 122 -7.53 11.95 -25.88
C GLU A 122 -6.87 13.23 -25.37
N LEU A 123 -6.14 13.92 -26.25
CA LEU A 123 -5.61 15.24 -26.00
C LEU A 123 -6.32 16.27 -26.87
N GLN A 124 -6.71 17.37 -26.25
CA GLN A 124 -7.34 18.50 -26.91
C GLN A 124 -6.56 19.78 -26.64
N THR A 125 -6.61 20.73 -27.56
CA THR A 125 -6.05 22.06 -27.35
C THR A 125 -7.01 23.14 -27.83
N VAL A 126 -6.97 24.29 -27.17
CA VAL A 126 -7.76 25.46 -27.54
C VAL A 126 -6.86 26.52 -28.13
N ILE A 127 -7.13 26.89 -29.38
CA ILE A 127 -6.40 27.92 -30.13
C ILE A 127 -7.33 29.10 -30.38
N ALA A 128 -6.85 30.32 -30.11
CA ALA A 128 -7.55 31.54 -30.44
C ALA A 128 -6.97 32.21 -31.69
N ARG A 129 -7.85 32.76 -32.53
CA ARG A 129 -7.51 33.62 -33.67
C ARG A 129 -8.41 34.86 -33.59
N GLY A 130 -7.87 35.95 -33.04
CA GLY A 130 -8.67 37.13 -32.68
C GLY A 130 -9.70 36.79 -31.60
N GLN A 131 -10.98 37.06 -31.87
CA GLN A 131 -12.10 36.77 -30.95
C GLN A 131 -12.63 35.33 -31.05
N ASN A 132 -12.16 34.55 -32.03
CA ASN A 132 -12.65 33.19 -32.26
C ASN A 132 -11.77 32.17 -31.53
N MET A 133 -12.39 31.19 -30.88
CA MET A 133 -11.73 30.07 -30.22
C MET A 133 -12.07 28.76 -30.93
N TYR A 134 -11.07 27.90 -31.08
CA TYR A 134 -11.18 26.61 -31.74
C TYR A 134 -10.65 25.53 -30.81
N THR A 135 -11.46 24.52 -30.51
CA THR A 135 -11.02 23.32 -29.80
C THR A 135 -10.67 22.25 -30.82
N LEU A 136 -9.44 21.76 -30.77
CA LEU A 136 -8.93 20.72 -31.65
C LEU A 136 -8.58 19.48 -30.83
N THR A 137 -9.05 18.31 -31.26
CA THR A 137 -8.51 17.03 -30.78
C THR A 137 -7.23 16.75 -31.55
N VAL A 138 -6.11 16.66 -30.83
CA VAL A 138 -4.76 16.59 -31.40
C VAL A 138 -4.11 15.22 -31.23
N PHE A 139 -4.66 14.38 -30.35
CA PHE A 139 -4.24 13.01 -30.14
C PHE A 139 -5.42 12.18 -29.66
N SER A 140 -5.60 10.97 -30.18
CA SER A 140 -6.61 10.02 -29.72
C SER A 140 -6.16 8.60 -30.04
N GLU A 141 -5.48 7.96 -29.10
CA GLU A 141 -4.94 6.60 -29.27
C GLU A 141 -5.03 5.78 -27.98
N SER A 142 -4.92 4.46 -28.10
CA SER A 142 -4.87 3.55 -26.97
C SER A 142 -3.55 3.65 -26.22
N VAL A 143 -3.63 3.72 -24.89
CA VAL A 143 -2.50 3.81 -23.97
C VAL A 143 -2.67 2.79 -22.86
N SER A 144 -1.55 2.33 -22.32
CA SER A 144 -1.55 1.43 -21.16
C SER A 144 -1.17 2.19 -19.90
N ILE A 145 -1.96 2.01 -18.85
CA ILE A 145 -1.64 2.50 -17.52
C ILE A 145 -0.89 1.40 -16.77
N VAL A 146 0.31 1.74 -16.29
CA VAL A 146 1.20 0.79 -15.62
C VAL A 146 1.71 1.35 -14.31
N GLU A 147 2.03 0.47 -13.38
CA GLU A 147 2.70 0.88 -12.15
C GLU A 147 4.17 1.20 -12.38
N ALA A 148 4.71 2.10 -11.56
CA ALA A 148 6.14 2.35 -11.55
C ALA A 148 6.90 1.08 -11.09
N PRO A 149 8.07 0.78 -11.69
CA PRO A 149 8.86 -0.38 -11.27
C PRO A 149 9.30 -0.21 -9.82
N THR A 150 8.96 -1.18 -8.97
CA THR A 150 9.40 -1.22 -7.57
C THR A 150 10.83 -1.71 -7.49
N SER A 151 11.71 -0.96 -6.81
CA SER A 151 13.09 -1.38 -6.55
C SER A 151 13.16 -2.26 -5.31
N ILE A 152 13.59 -3.51 -5.45
CA ILE A 152 13.86 -4.40 -4.31
C ILE A 152 15.09 -3.99 -3.49
N PHE A 153 15.94 -3.12 -4.04
CA PHE A 153 17.12 -2.59 -3.36
C PHE A 153 16.86 -1.27 -2.62
N ASP A 154 15.60 -0.82 -2.58
CA ASP A 154 15.20 0.30 -1.75
C ASP A 154 15.40 -0.08 -0.26
N PRO A 155 16.18 0.69 0.53
CA PRO A 155 16.38 0.42 1.95
C PRO A 155 15.09 0.24 2.74
N GLN A 156 14.00 0.94 2.35
CA GLN A 156 12.69 0.79 2.96
C GLN A 156 12.08 -0.60 2.70
N ILE A 157 12.16 -1.08 1.45
CA ILE A 157 11.66 -2.41 1.06
C ILE A 157 12.53 -3.51 1.68
N ILE A 158 13.86 -3.33 1.69
CA ILE A 158 14.77 -4.26 2.35
C ILE A 158 14.43 -4.36 3.85
N PHE A 159 14.26 -3.23 4.53
CA PHE A 159 13.88 -3.24 5.95
C PHE A 159 12.57 -3.98 6.18
N LEU A 160 11.54 -3.71 5.36
CA LEU A 160 10.26 -4.42 5.44
C LEU A 160 10.45 -5.94 5.31
N TYR A 161 11.24 -6.41 4.35
CA TYR A 161 11.48 -7.83 4.17
C TYR A 161 12.31 -8.45 5.30
N LEU A 162 13.34 -7.75 5.81
CA LEU A 162 14.10 -8.21 6.98
C LEU A 162 13.21 -8.30 8.22
N PHE A 163 12.32 -7.34 8.41
CA PHE A 163 11.37 -7.32 9.52
C PHE A 163 10.38 -8.48 9.42
N LEU A 164 9.77 -8.71 8.25
CA LEU A 164 8.89 -9.85 8.00
C LEU A 164 9.62 -11.19 8.16
N ALA A 165 10.85 -11.30 7.66
CA ALA A 165 11.69 -12.48 7.84
C ALA A 165 12.04 -12.74 9.31
N GLY A 166 12.29 -11.68 10.09
CA GLY A 166 12.50 -11.75 11.54
C GLY A 166 11.28 -12.27 12.29
N ILE A 167 10.09 -11.75 11.97
CA ILE A 167 8.83 -12.24 12.55
C ILE A 167 8.58 -13.71 12.19
N PHE A 168 8.77 -14.06 10.91
CA PHE A 168 8.61 -15.43 10.44
C PHE A 168 9.59 -16.38 11.13
N GLY A 169 10.88 -16.03 11.16
CA GLY A 169 11.93 -16.79 11.84
C GLY A 169 11.67 -16.93 13.34
N GLY A 170 11.25 -15.86 14.01
CA GLY A 170 10.85 -15.88 15.42
C GLY A 170 9.66 -16.81 15.68
N THR A 171 8.67 -16.80 14.78
CA THR A 171 7.50 -17.69 14.85
C THR A 171 7.90 -19.16 14.69
N CYS A 172 8.71 -19.47 13.67
CA CYS A 172 9.24 -20.82 13.47
C CYS A 172 10.08 -21.29 14.66
N TYR A 173 10.93 -20.42 15.21
CA TYR A 173 11.75 -20.72 16.39
C TYR A 173 10.88 -20.97 17.62
N PHE A 174 9.86 -20.16 17.85
CA PHE A 174 8.91 -20.36 18.95
C PHE A 174 8.19 -21.71 18.83
N ILE A 175 7.62 -22.02 17.66
CA ILE A 175 6.92 -23.30 17.42
C ILE A 175 7.89 -24.48 17.60
N TYR A 176 9.11 -24.37 17.07
CA TYR A 176 10.13 -25.39 17.21
C TYR A 176 10.40 -25.70 18.69
N ASN A 177 10.63 -24.67 19.51
CA ASN A 177 10.93 -24.85 20.92
C ASN A 177 9.74 -25.36 21.73
N VAL A 178 8.52 -24.89 21.45
CA VAL A 178 7.33 -25.28 22.22
C VAL A 178 6.87 -26.69 21.88
N TRP A 179 6.83 -27.05 20.59
CA TRP A 179 6.18 -28.28 20.13
C TRP A 179 7.16 -29.31 19.58
N ILE A 180 8.13 -28.91 18.76
CA ILE A 180 8.99 -29.86 18.04
C ILE A 180 10.06 -30.47 18.94
N THR A 181 10.65 -29.70 19.86
CA THR A 181 11.67 -30.24 20.79
C THR A 181 11.12 -31.33 21.72
N GLN A 182 9.81 -31.31 22.02
CA GLN A 182 9.14 -32.34 22.85
C GLN A 182 9.04 -33.69 22.13
N LEU A 183 9.08 -33.70 20.80
CA LEU A 183 8.98 -34.91 19.99
C LEU A 183 10.30 -35.66 19.88
N PHE A 184 11.43 -35.01 20.19
CA PHE A 184 12.75 -35.63 20.20
C PHE A 184 13.19 -35.98 21.62
N PRO A 185 13.80 -37.16 21.85
CA PRO A 185 14.31 -37.53 23.16
C PRO A 185 15.37 -36.51 23.59
N GLN A 186 15.02 -35.69 24.58
CA GLN A 186 15.93 -34.73 25.20
C GLN A 186 17.14 -35.50 25.72
N LYS A 187 18.29 -35.35 25.07
CA LYS A 187 19.55 -36.00 25.48
C LYS A 187 19.91 -35.40 26.84
N ARG A 188 19.46 -36.05 27.92
CA ARG A 188 19.80 -35.72 29.29
C ARG A 188 21.31 -35.78 29.40
N ARG A 189 21.96 -34.63 29.29
CA ARG A 189 23.37 -34.47 29.66
C ARG A 189 23.45 -34.90 31.11
N GLY A 190 24.08 -36.06 31.36
CA GLY A 190 24.18 -36.71 32.65
C GLY A 190 24.76 -35.75 33.69
N GLY A 191 23.89 -35.02 34.36
CA GLY A 191 24.23 -33.99 35.33
C GLY A 191 23.85 -34.47 36.71
N LYS A 192 24.81 -35.12 37.38
CA LYS A 192 25.02 -35.02 38.84
C LYS A 192 23.77 -35.20 39.73
N GLY A 193 22.94 -36.21 39.46
CA GLY A 193 21.77 -36.54 40.30
C GLY A 193 21.75 -37.97 40.85
N GLY A 194 22.73 -38.81 40.50
CA GLY A 194 22.71 -40.26 40.79
C GLY A 194 23.61 -40.73 41.94
N GLU A 195 24.50 -39.89 42.47
CA GLU A 195 25.49 -40.32 43.48
C GLU A 195 25.13 -39.94 44.92
N ARG A 196 24.08 -39.14 45.15
CA ARG A 196 23.61 -38.82 46.52
C ARG A 196 22.69 -39.87 47.13
N ALA A 197 22.36 -40.94 46.42
CA ALA A 197 21.53 -42.03 46.95
C ALA A 197 22.32 -43.13 47.70
N LYS A 198 23.65 -43.02 47.85
CA LYS A 198 24.47 -44.07 48.49
C LYS A 198 25.39 -43.64 49.64
N ARG A 199 25.16 -42.50 50.29
CA ARG A 199 25.86 -42.15 51.54
C ARG A 199 24.95 -41.42 52.52
N SER A 200 24.06 -42.17 53.16
CA SER A 200 23.35 -41.74 54.36
C SER A 200 23.42 -42.85 55.42
N SER A 201 24.61 -43.07 55.96
CA SER A 201 24.82 -43.77 57.23
C SER A 201 26.09 -43.23 57.88
N GLY A 202 25.92 -42.45 58.94
CA GLY A 202 27.01 -41.99 59.82
C GLY A 202 27.43 -40.54 59.57
N GLY A 203 27.08 -39.65 60.51
CA GLY A 203 27.65 -38.30 60.57
C GLY A 203 26.70 -37.25 61.11
N SER A 204 26.40 -37.29 62.41
CA SER A 204 25.75 -36.21 63.14
C SER A 204 26.74 -35.07 63.39
N LYS A 205 26.59 -33.95 62.66
CA LYS A 205 27.08 -32.65 63.13
C LYS A 205 26.13 -31.55 62.63
N PRO A 206 25.37 -30.89 63.52
CA PRO A 206 24.58 -29.74 63.12
C PRO A 206 25.51 -28.59 62.73
N VAL A 207 25.27 -27.99 61.57
CA VAL A 207 25.93 -26.78 61.08
C VAL A 207 25.16 -25.59 61.61
N ASP A 208 25.88 -24.66 62.23
CA ASP A 208 25.38 -23.41 62.82
C ASP A 208 24.81 -22.49 61.72
N PRO A 209 23.57 -21.98 61.82
CA PRO A 209 22.96 -21.14 60.79
C PRO A 209 23.52 -19.70 60.72
N SER A 210 24.54 -19.33 61.50
CA SER A 210 25.12 -17.98 61.49
C SER A 210 26.16 -17.70 60.39
N GLU A 211 26.55 -18.68 59.58
CA GLU A 211 27.60 -18.51 58.54
C GLU A 211 27.10 -18.58 57.09
N GLN A 212 25.79 -18.53 56.83
CA GLN A 212 25.27 -18.49 55.46
C GLN A 212 25.07 -17.06 54.97
N VAL A 213 26.05 -16.60 54.19
CA VAL A 213 25.98 -15.35 53.41
C VAL A 213 24.93 -15.51 52.30
N ALA A 214 23.90 -14.67 52.34
CA ALA A 214 22.90 -14.58 51.29
C ALA A 214 23.51 -13.92 50.04
N VAL A 215 23.67 -14.71 48.97
CA VAL A 215 23.92 -14.14 47.63
C VAL A 215 22.56 -13.80 47.03
N VAL A 216 22.29 -12.50 46.97
CA VAL A 216 21.12 -11.91 46.32
C VAL A 216 21.35 -11.92 44.81
N GLY A 217 20.35 -12.41 44.04
CA GLY A 217 20.28 -12.19 42.59
C GLY A 217 20.42 -13.45 41.73
N ALA A 218 19.46 -14.37 41.82
CA ALA A 218 19.20 -15.35 40.76
C ALA A 218 17.71 -15.73 40.79
N ASP A 219 16.92 -15.03 39.99
CA ASP A 219 15.51 -15.35 39.79
C ASP A 219 15.35 -16.58 38.88
N GLY A 220 14.79 -17.64 39.47
CA GLY A 220 14.05 -18.71 38.79
C GLY A 220 14.68 -20.13 38.87
N PRO A 221 13.88 -21.21 38.99
CA PRO A 221 12.60 -21.37 39.66
C PRO A 221 12.69 -22.49 40.71
N ALA A 222 12.57 -22.15 41.98
CA ALA A 222 12.33 -23.12 43.04
C ALA A 222 11.50 -22.45 44.13
N VAL A 223 10.18 -22.44 43.94
CA VAL A 223 9.23 -22.12 45.01
C VAL A 223 9.29 -23.27 46.02
N THR A 224 10.27 -23.22 46.90
CA THR A 224 10.21 -23.91 48.19
C THR A 224 9.55 -22.93 49.15
N THR A 225 8.24 -23.09 49.38
CA THR A 225 7.46 -22.30 50.34
C THR A 225 7.86 -22.69 51.77
N GLY A 226 9.08 -22.32 52.16
CA GLY A 226 9.67 -22.68 53.46
C GLY A 226 10.54 -21.60 54.13
N SER A 227 10.92 -20.50 53.46
CA SER A 227 11.65 -19.39 54.09
C SER A 227 10.69 -18.27 54.51
N LYS A 228 10.44 -18.18 55.82
CA LYS A 228 9.62 -17.15 56.46
C LYS A 228 10.35 -15.81 56.40
N THR A 229 9.87 -14.86 55.59
CA THR A 229 10.46 -13.51 55.50
C THR A 229 9.44 -12.38 55.48
N TYR A 230 8.15 -12.66 55.73
CA TYR A 230 7.08 -11.66 55.73
C TYR A 230 6.17 -11.83 56.93
N ASP A 231 5.56 -10.73 57.38
CA ASP A 231 4.65 -10.70 58.52
C ASP A 231 3.26 -11.23 58.11
N GLU A 232 2.82 -12.30 58.78
CA GLU A 232 1.55 -13.01 58.54
C GLU A 232 0.46 -12.60 59.55
N SER A 233 0.70 -11.58 60.39
CA SER A 233 -0.24 -11.10 61.42
C SER A 233 -1.58 -10.59 60.87
N TRP A 234 -1.63 -10.24 59.58
CA TRP A 234 -2.85 -9.81 58.90
C TRP A 234 -3.73 -10.96 58.39
N ILE A 235 -3.22 -12.21 58.39
CA ILE A 235 -3.94 -13.36 57.84
C ILE A 235 -4.82 -13.99 58.93
N PRO A 236 -6.15 -14.12 58.72
CA PRO A 236 -7.04 -14.77 59.67
C PRO A 236 -6.59 -16.21 59.96
N ALA A 237 -6.60 -16.61 61.24
CA ALA A 237 -6.03 -17.89 61.70
C ALA A 237 -6.60 -19.14 60.99
N SER A 238 -7.82 -19.06 60.46
CA SER A 238 -8.46 -20.11 59.66
C SER A 238 -7.78 -20.39 58.32
N HIS A 239 -6.93 -19.49 57.82
CA HIS A 239 -6.23 -19.61 56.53
C HIS A 239 -4.75 -20.04 56.64
N LEU A 240 -4.20 -20.15 57.86
CA LEU A 240 -2.82 -20.63 58.08
C LEU A 240 -2.71 -22.17 58.17
N GLN A 241 -3.83 -22.90 58.17
CA GLN A 241 -3.82 -24.35 58.31
C GLN A 241 -3.45 -25.01 56.97
N ARG A 242 -2.16 -25.27 56.77
CA ARG A 242 -1.72 -26.14 55.66
C ARG A 242 -2.24 -27.57 55.92
N PRO A 243 -2.96 -28.19 54.98
CA PRO A 243 -3.37 -29.58 55.12
C PRO A 243 -2.14 -30.48 55.22
N GLN A 244 -1.98 -31.18 56.35
CA GLN A 244 -0.91 -32.15 56.54
C GLN A 244 -1.19 -33.41 55.72
N ALA A 245 -0.19 -33.86 54.96
CA ALA A 245 -0.29 -35.08 54.17
C ALA A 245 -0.48 -36.30 55.09
N LYS A 246 -1.67 -36.91 55.03
CA LYS A 246 -2.00 -38.15 55.75
C LYS A 246 -1.11 -39.28 55.24
N ARG A 247 -0.13 -39.71 56.04
CA ARG A 247 0.69 -40.89 55.76
C ARG A 247 -0.21 -42.14 55.84
N VAL A 248 -0.46 -42.77 54.70
CA VAL A 248 -1.11 -44.08 54.64
C VAL A 248 -0.06 -45.12 55.02
N GLY A 249 -0.17 -45.70 56.21
CA GLY A 249 0.73 -46.74 56.70
C GLY A 249 0.53 -48.06 55.93
N SER A 250 1.59 -48.56 55.33
CA SER A 250 1.67 -49.91 54.76
C SER A 250 1.73 -50.95 55.87
N GLY A 251 0.59 -51.60 56.16
CA GLY A 251 0.45 -52.63 57.18
C GLY A 251 0.20 -54.03 56.60
N ARG A 252 1.30 -54.77 56.39
CA ARG A 252 1.57 -56.23 56.60
C ARG A 252 0.53 -57.32 56.18
N PRO A 253 0.98 -58.43 55.54
CA PRO A 253 0.11 -59.49 55.02
C PRO A 253 -0.43 -60.41 56.14
N LYS A 254 -1.68 -60.87 56.02
CA LYS A 254 -2.27 -61.86 56.91
C LYS A 254 -2.28 -63.23 56.22
N SER A 255 -1.65 -64.18 56.89
CA SER A 255 -1.43 -65.58 56.54
C SER A 255 -2.72 -66.42 56.54
N ARG A 256 -2.66 -67.48 55.73
CA ARG A 256 -3.60 -68.59 55.57
C ARG A 256 -3.60 -69.55 56.78
N ALA A 257 -4.79 -70.00 57.19
CA ALA A 257 -5.17 -71.31 57.79
C ALA A 257 -6.61 -71.12 58.33
N THR A 258 -7.59 -72.01 58.14
CA THR A 258 -7.62 -73.46 57.90
C THR A 258 -8.86 -73.77 57.08
#